data_AF-A0A0B7IZC4-F1
#
_entry.id   AF-A0A0B7IZC4-F1
#
_cell.length_a   1.000
_cell.length_b   1.000
_cell.length_c   1.000
_cell.angle_alpha   90.00
_cell.angle_beta   90.00
_cell.angle_gamma   90.00
#
_symmetry.space_group_name_H-M   'P 1'
#
loop_
_entity.id
_entity.type
_entity.pdbx_description
1 polymer ?
#
loop_
_entity_poly.entity_id
_entity_poly.type
_entity_poly.pdbx_seq_one_letter_code
_entity_poly.pdbx_strand_id
1 'polypeptide(L)'
;MKLIDNINNLLGDDLKDSAKPGSKLKIAASCFSIYAYEALKQELEMVDSLQFIFTSPTFVPNEVTDKLKKETREFHIPKASREKSFYGTEFEIQLKNKLTQRAIAKECADWIKSKAVFKSNKTKAPMQQFVTCINDEEQAVYLPISGFTAADLGYQRSDAFSNIVNKIDEAALTTLT
;
A
#
# COMPACT_ATOMS: atom_id res chain seq x y z
N MET A 1 1.67 11.38 -19.19
CA MET A 1 1.01 11.82 -17.93
C MET A 1 -0.50 11.59 -18.02
N LYS A 2 -1.07 10.82 -17.10
CA LYS A 2 -2.50 10.46 -17.05
C LYS A 2 -3.08 10.75 -15.66
N LEU A 3 -4.34 11.18 -15.59
CA LEU A 3 -5.04 11.46 -14.33
C LEU A 3 -6.04 10.32 -14.05
N ILE A 4 -6.03 9.82 -12.82
CA ILE A 4 -6.82 8.69 -12.34
C ILE A 4 -7.66 9.20 -11.17
N ASP A 5 -8.99 8.99 -11.25
CA ASP A 5 -9.97 9.54 -10.31
C ASP A 5 -10.69 8.47 -9.48
N ASN A 6 -10.41 7.19 -9.73
CA ASN A 6 -11.13 6.05 -9.16
C ASN A 6 -12.66 6.10 -9.39
N ILE A 7 -13.10 6.80 -10.44
CA ILE A 7 -14.50 6.88 -10.89
C ILE A 7 -14.60 6.41 -12.34
N ASN A 8 -13.87 7.07 -13.24
CA ASN A 8 -13.82 6.74 -14.66
C ASN A 8 -12.59 5.88 -14.98
N ASN A 9 -11.48 6.11 -14.27
CA ASN A 9 -10.26 5.35 -14.40
C ASN A 9 -9.84 4.86 -13.01
N LEU A 10 -9.70 3.54 -12.85
CA LEU A 10 -9.30 2.94 -11.58
C LEU A 10 -7.77 2.82 -11.51
N LEU A 11 -7.22 3.18 -10.35
CA LEU A 11 -5.79 3.00 -10.08
C LEU A 11 -5.39 1.52 -10.18
N GLY A 12 -6.24 0.63 -9.68
CA GLY A 12 -6.02 -0.80 -9.75
C GLY A 12 -5.84 -1.30 -11.18
N ASP A 13 -6.71 -0.89 -12.10
CA ASP A 13 -6.63 -1.33 -13.50
C ASP A 13 -5.40 -0.76 -14.21
N ASP A 14 -5.07 0.50 -13.96
CA ASP A 14 -3.88 1.13 -14.55
C ASP A 14 -2.57 0.49 -14.03
N LEU A 15 -2.56 0.09 -12.75
CA LEU A 15 -1.47 -0.69 -12.18
C LEU A 15 -1.35 -2.09 -12.80
N LYS A 16 -2.46 -2.75 -13.16
CA LYS A 16 -2.41 -4.02 -13.90
C LYS A 16 -1.77 -3.86 -15.28
N ASP A 17 -2.07 -2.74 -15.93
CA ASP A 17 -1.48 -2.43 -17.22
C ASP A 17 0.02 -2.16 -17.10
N SER A 18 0.50 -1.50 -16.05
CA SER A 18 1.93 -1.19 -15.86
C SER A 18 2.76 -2.28 -15.16
N ALA A 19 2.15 -3.14 -14.34
CA ALA A 19 2.86 -4.20 -13.63
C ALA A 19 3.04 -5.44 -14.54
N LYS A 20 3.98 -5.34 -15.47
CA LYS A 20 4.32 -6.41 -16.41
C LYS A 20 5.32 -7.43 -15.82
N PRO A 21 5.47 -8.61 -16.45
CA PRO A 21 6.55 -9.53 -16.10
C PRO A 21 7.92 -8.83 -16.13
N GLY A 22 8.78 -9.10 -15.14
CA GLY A 22 10.08 -8.44 -15.01
C GLY A 22 10.04 -7.07 -14.31
N SER A 23 8.86 -6.51 -14.03
CA SER A 23 8.76 -5.23 -13.33
C SER A 23 9.25 -5.32 -11.88
N LYS A 24 9.89 -4.25 -11.42
CA LYS A 24 10.27 -4.03 -10.02
C LYS A 24 9.40 -2.93 -9.44
N LEU A 25 8.66 -3.27 -8.39
CA LEU A 25 7.73 -2.35 -7.75
C LEU A 25 8.38 -1.73 -6.51
N LYS A 26 8.20 -0.42 -6.34
CA LYS A 26 8.47 0.27 -5.07
C LYS A 26 7.21 1.01 -4.66
N ILE A 27 6.77 0.80 -3.43
CA ILE A 27 5.54 1.38 -2.88
C ILE A 27 5.87 2.06 -1.57
N ALA A 28 5.51 3.34 -1.47
CA ALA A 28 5.52 4.08 -0.22
C ALA A 28 4.08 4.46 0.11
N ALA A 29 3.48 3.82 1.12
CA ALA A 29 2.08 4.03 1.48
C ALA A 29 1.84 3.86 2.98
N SER A 30 0.68 4.30 3.47
CA SER A 30 0.34 4.21 4.91
C SER A 30 -0.08 2.80 5.34
N CYS A 31 -0.71 2.03 4.45
CA CYS A 31 -1.30 0.74 4.74
C CYS A 31 -1.14 -0.23 3.56
N PHE A 32 -1.12 -1.53 3.85
CA PHE A 32 -1.13 -2.62 2.89
C PHE A 32 -2.24 -3.61 3.27
N SER A 33 -3.16 -3.88 2.35
CA SER A 33 -4.27 -4.81 2.56
C SER A 33 -4.07 -6.10 1.76
N ILE A 34 -4.40 -7.24 2.38
CA ILE A 34 -4.40 -8.53 1.69
C ILE A 34 -5.44 -8.60 0.55
N TYR A 35 -6.47 -7.74 0.59
CA TYR A 35 -7.47 -7.67 -0.49
C TYR A 35 -6.97 -6.86 -1.68
N ALA A 36 -6.12 -5.86 -1.45
CA ALA A 36 -5.40 -5.19 -2.53
C ALA A 36 -4.42 -6.14 -3.22
N TYR A 37 -3.73 -6.98 -2.43
CA TYR A 37 -2.92 -8.07 -2.96
C TYR A 37 -3.78 -9.03 -3.80
N GLU A 38 -4.91 -9.52 -3.29
CA GLU A 38 -5.77 -10.45 -4.02
C GLU A 38 -6.26 -9.85 -5.35
N ALA A 39 -6.66 -8.57 -5.35
CA ALA A 39 -7.15 -7.89 -6.55
C ALA A 39 -6.09 -7.70 -7.65
N LEU A 40 -4.80 -7.74 -7.29
CA LEU A 40 -3.64 -7.61 -8.18
C LEU A 40 -2.76 -8.86 -8.17
N LYS A 41 -3.30 -10.00 -7.73
CA LYS A 41 -2.49 -11.20 -7.44
C LYS A 41 -1.74 -11.69 -8.66
N GLN A 42 -2.41 -11.76 -9.81
CA GLN A 42 -1.81 -12.26 -11.04
C GLN A 42 -0.62 -11.40 -11.46
N GLU A 43 -0.76 -10.09 -11.35
CA GLU A 43 0.25 -9.11 -11.73
C GLU A 43 1.41 -9.12 -10.72
N LEU A 44 1.11 -9.13 -9.41
CA LEU A 44 2.10 -9.23 -8.34
C LEU A 44 2.86 -10.57 -8.34
N GLU A 45 2.29 -11.64 -8.89
CA GLU A 45 2.99 -12.90 -9.08
C GLU A 45 3.96 -12.88 -10.26
N MET A 46 3.79 -11.98 -11.24
CA MET A 46 4.66 -11.88 -12.42
C MET A 46 5.83 -10.91 -12.23
N VAL A 47 5.74 -9.96 -11.29
CA VAL A 47 6.82 -9.00 -11.02
C VAL A 47 8.06 -9.68 -10.44
N ASP A 48 9.23 -9.09 -10.66
CA ASP A 48 10.50 -9.60 -10.14
C ASP A 48 10.62 -9.40 -8.64
N SER A 49 10.24 -8.21 -8.16
CA SER A 49 10.32 -7.88 -6.75
C SER A 49 9.39 -6.72 -6.40
N LEU A 50 8.98 -6.68 -5.13
CA LEU A 50 8.23 -5.58 -4.56
C LEU A 50 8.91 -5.07 -3.29
N GLN A 51 9.15 -3.76 -3.22
CA GLN A 51 9.64 -3.11 -2.01
C GLN A 51 8.54 -2.21 -1.47
N PHE A 52 8.10 -2.47 -0.25
CA PHE A 52 7.06 -1.69 0.41
C PHE A 52 7.65 -0.93 1.60
N ILE A 53 7.38 0.37 1.70
CA ILE A 53 7.73 1.20 2.83
C ILE A 53 6.45 1.76 3.45
N PHE A 54 6.20 1.42 4.71
CA PHE A 54 5.18 2.09 5.51
C PHE A 54 5.64 3.52 5.81
N THR A 55 4.88 4.51 5.32
CA THR A 55 5.19 5.94 5.54
C THR A 55 4.83 6.43 6.94
N SER A 56 4.01 5.66 7.68
CA SER A 56 3.82 5.81 9.12
C SER A 56 4.59 4.72 9.89
N PRO A 57 5.04 5.00 11.13
CA PRO A 57 5.66 3.98 11.98
C PRO A 57 4.61 2.92 12.35
N THR A 58 4.64 1.79 11.67
CA THR A 58 3.71 0.66 11.89
C THR A 58 4.44 -0.55 12.49
N PHE A 59 5.77 -0.67 12.32
CA PHE A 59 6.57 -1.82 12.75
C PHE A 59 7.85 -1.42 13.52
N VAL A 60 7.75 -0.49 14.48
CA VAL A 60 8.88 -0.12 15.34
C VAL A 60 8.87 -1.00 16.59
N PRO A 61 9.85 -1.91 16.78
CA PRO A 61 9.85 -2.87 17.90
C PRO A 61 9.78 -2.20 19.29
N ASN A 62 10.27 -0.97 19.40
CA ASN A 62 10.23 -0.19 20.64
C ASN A 62 8.84 0.32 21.02
N GLU A 63 7.83 0.23 20.14
CA GLU A 63 6.44 0.62 20.47
C GLU A 63 5.58 -0.59 20.86
N VAL A 64 5.98 -1.82 20.49
CA VAL A 64 5.31 -3.08 20.92
C VAL A 64 5.91 -3.63 22.22
N THR A 65 7.12 -3.17 22.58
CA THR A 65 7.77 -3.49 23.85
C THR A 65 8.07 -2.22 24.63
N ASP A 66 7.08 -1.35 24.77
CA ASP A 66 7.18 -0.22 25.69
C ASP A 66 7.18 -0.78 27.12
N LYS A 67 8.39 -1.06 27.62
CA LYS A 67 8.67 -1.12 29.06
C LYS A 67 8.20 0.21 29.63
N LEU A 68 6.99 0.22 30.19
CA LEU A 68 6.41 1.13 31.17
C LEU A 68 7.39 2.23 31.65
N LYS A 69 7.71 3.20 30.79
CA LYS A 69 8.29 4.45 31.25
C LYS A 69 7.12 5.35 31.56
N LYS A 70 6.93 5.58 32.86
CA LYS A 70 6.02 6.58 33.41
C LYS A 70 6.52 7.97 32.99
N GLU A 71 6.27 8.36 31.75
CA GLU A 71 6.22 9.77 31.41
C GLU A 71 4.84 10.29 31.78
N THR A 72 4.82 11.34 32.59
CA THR A 72 3.63 12.04 33.07
C THR A 72 2.80 12.49 31.87
N ARG A 73 1.62 11.87 31.74
CA ARG A 73 0.65 12.14 30.68
C ARG A 73 0.00 13.49 30.94
N GLU A 74 0.32 14.51 30.15
CA GLU A 74 -0.49 15.72 30.17
C GLU A 74 -1.72 15.59 29.26
N PHE A 75 -1.67 14.82 28.16
CA PHE A 75 -2.86 14.49 27.38
C PHE A 75 -2.77 13.09 26.75
N HIS A 76 -3.64 12.17 27.17
CA HIS A 76 -3.80 10.86 26.54
C HIS A 76 -4.75 10.98 25.35
N ILE A 77 -4.22 11.17 24.15
CA ILE A 77 -4.99 11.03 22.90
C ILE A 77 -4.99 9.53 22.56
N PRO A 78 -6.13 8.82 22.62
CA PRO A 78 -6.16 7.39 22.32
C PRO A 78 -5.77 7.15 20.86
N LYS A 79 -4.61 6.53 20.61
CA LYS A 79 -4.16 6.11 19.27
C LYS A 79 -4.93 4.89 18.71
N ALA A 80 -6.06 4.53 19.31
CA ALA A 80 -6.86 3.33 18.98
C ALA A 80 -7.41 3.34 17.54
N SER A 81 -7.53 4.50 16.90
CA SER A 81 -7.93 4.61 15.49
C SER A 81 -6.86 4.09 14.53
N ARG A 82 -5.58 4.23 14.86
CA ARG A 82 -4.47 3.95 13.93
C ARG A 82 -4.15 2.46 13.82
N GLU A 83 -4.32 1.71 14.90
CA GLU A 83 -4.24 0.23 14.89
C GLU A 83 -5.44 -0.40 14.18
N LYS A 84 -6.64 0.23 14.25
CA LYS A 84 -7.82 -0.24 13.51
C LYS A 84 -7.60 -0.20 11.99
N SER A 85 -6.90 0.81 11.46
CA SER A 85 -6.57 0.89 10.03
C SER A 85 -5.67 -0.25 9.53
N PHE A 86 -4.97 -0.96 10.42
CA PHE A 86 -4.17 -2.14 10.07
C PHE A 86 -5.02 -3.40 9.84
N TYR A 87 -6.21 -3.47 10.47
CA TYR A 87 -7.16 -4.56 10.29
C TYR A 87 -8.16 -4.32 9.15
N GLY A 88 -7.88 -3.31 8.32
CA GLY A 88 -8.75 -2.90 7.23
C GLY A 88 -9.74 -1.82 7.62
N THR A 89 -10.30 -1.15 6.61
CA THR A 89 -11.45 -0.26 6.82
C THR A 89 -12.63 -1.06 7.40
N GLU A 90 -13.62 -0.40 8.01
CA GLU A 90 -14.82 -1.09 8.53
C GLU A 90 -15.54 -1.94 7.46
N PHE A 91 -15.25 -1.69 6.18
CA PHE A 91 -15.73 -2.45 5.03
C PHE A 91 -14.94 -3.74 4.74
N GLU A 92 -13.62 -3.77 4.95
CA GLU A 92 -12.82 -5.02 4.88
C GLU A 92 -13.30 -6.06 5.92
N ILE A 93 -13.88 -5.58 7.02
CA ILE A 93 -14.51 -6.38 8.07
C ILE A 93 -15.88 -6.95 7.63
N GLN A 94 -16.56 -6.31 6.67
CA GLN A 94 -17.86 -6.76 6.13
C GLN A 94 -17.74 -7.83 5.04
N LEU A 95 -16.56 -8.01 4.42
CA LEU A 95 -16.32 -9.05 3.41
C LEU A 95 -16.14 -10.44 4.08
N LYS A 96 -17.21 -10.91 4.73
CA LYS A 96 -17.24 -12.13 5.54
C LYS A 96 -17.41 -13.39 4.70
N ASN A 97 -16.29 -13.97 4.31
CA ASN A 97 -16.11 -15.42 4.40
C ASN A 97 -14.79 -15.68 5.13
N LYS A 98 -14.85 -16.03 6.43
CA LYS A 98 -13.63 -16.27 7.24
C LYS A 98 -12.69 -17.32 6.64
N LEU A 99 -13.24 -18.24 5.84
CA LEU A 99 -12.48 -19.26 5.12
C LEU A 99 -11.69 -18.66 3.94
N THR A 100 -12.26 -17.72 3.19
CA THR A 100 -11.56 -17.07 2.06
C THR A 100 -10.48 -16.12 2.57
N GLN A 101 -10.74 -15.38 3.65
CA GLN A 101 -9.74 -14.49 4.25
C GLN A 101 -8.48 -15.26 4.71
N ARG A 102 -8.65 -16.43 5.34
CA ARG A 102 -7.51 -17.26 5.77
C ARG A 102 -6.71 -17.81 4.59
N ALA A 103 -7.38 -18.19 3.51
CA ALA A 103 -6.72 -18.64 2.29
C ALA A 103 -5.92 -17.51 1.65
N ILE A 104 -6.55 -16.35 1.42
CA ILE A 104 -5.91 -15.15 0.86
C ILE A 104 -4.72 -14.70 1.72
N ALA A 105 -4.89 -14.64 3.04
CA ALA A 105 -3.81 -14.24 3.94
C ALA A 105 -2.62 -15.21 3.88
N LYS A 106 -2.86 -16.52 3.73
CA LYS A 106 -1.80 -17.52 3.59
C LYS A 106 -1.04 -17.34 2.29
N GLU A 107 -1.76 -17.23 1.17
CA GLU A 107 -1.16 -17.02 -0.16
C GLU A 107 -0.37 -15.71 -0.20
N CYS A 108 -0.95 -14.63 0.34
CA CYS A 108 -0.26 -13.35 0.48
C CYS A 108 1.02 -13.50 1.31
N ALA A 109 0.98 -14.19 2.46
CA ALA A 109 2.16 -14.38 3.28
C ALA A 109 3.26 -15.18 2.56
N ASP A 110 2.90 -16.19 1.78
CA ASP A 110 3.85 -17.00 1.02
C ASP A 110 4.43 -16.20 -0.16
N TRP A 111 3.61 -15.40 -0.86
CA TRP A 111 4.08 -14.45 -1.86
C TRP A 111 5.04 -13.43 -1.26
N ILE A 112 4.71 -12.84 -0.10
CA ILE A 112 5.58 -11.85 0.57
C ILE A 112 6.96 -12.43 0.84
N LYS A 113 7.05 -13.66 1.38
CA LYS A 113 8.34 -14.31 1.67
C LYS A 113 9.20 -14.51 0.43
N SER A 114 8.57 -14.68 -0.74
CA SER A 114 9.27 -14.99 -1.99
C SER A 114 9.69 -13.75 -2.79
N LYS A 115 8.86 -12.70 -2.82
CA LYS A 115 9.03 -11.57 -3.76
C LYS A 115 9.03 -10.19 -3.13
N ALA A 116 8.58 -10.05 -1.89
CA ALA A 116 8.35 -8.75 -1.29
C ALA A 116 9.24 -8.46 -0.08
N VAL A 117 9.67 -7.21 0.05
CA VAL A 117 10.40 -6.71 1.20
C VAL A 117 9.63 -5.54 1.81
N PHE A 118 9.18 -5.70 3.04
CA PHE A 118 8.49 -4.67 3.79
C PHE A 118 9.45 -3.97 4.76
N LYS A 119 9.42 -2.65 4.76
CA LYS A 119 10.16 -1.78 5.68
C LYS A 119 9.22 -0.73 6.26
N SER A 120 9.59 -0.17 7.40
CA SER A 120 8.87 0.96 8.01
C SER A 120 9.80 2.17 8.06
N ASN A 121 9.29 3.35 7.73
CA ASN A 121 10.03 4.58 7.96
C ASN A 121 10.25 4.75 9.48
N LYS A 122 11.51 4.85 9.91
CA LYS A 122 11.88 5.06 11.32
C LYS A 122 12.03 6.54 11.67
N THR A 123 12.01 7.42 10.67
CA THR A 123 12.14 8.85 10.86
C THR A 123 10.78 9.48 11.13
N LYS A 124 10.78 10.65 11.78
CA LYS A 124 9.56 11.46 11.97
C LYS A 124 9.26 12.37 10.77
N ALA A 125 10.10 12.34 9.74
CA ALA A 125 9.93 13.18 8.56
C ALA A 125 8.78 12.64 7.68
N PRO A 126 7.90 13.51 7.16
CA PRO A 126 6.87 13.07 6.22
C PRO A 126 7.54 12.51 4.96
N MET A 127 7.08 11.34 4.53
CA MET A 127 7.54 10.70 3.31
C MET A 127 6.45 10.81 2.26
N GLN A 128 6.83 11.26 1.06
CA GLN A 128 5.91 11.28 -0.07
C GLN A 128 5.46 9.86 -0.41
N GLN A 129 4.16 9.69 -0.62
CA GLN A 129 3.54 8.42 -0.91
C GLN A 129 3.42 8.23 -2.42
N PHE A 130 3.84 7.07 -2.92
CA PHE A 130 3.89 6.77 -4.36
C PHE A 130 3.90 5.27 -4.64
N VAL A 131 3.64 4.91 -5.90
CA VAL A 131 3.95 3.60 -6.48
C VAL A 131 4.84 3.79 -7.69
N THR A 132 5.90 3.02 -7.82
CA THR A 132 6.68 2.93 -9.07
C THR A 132 6.57 1.54 -9.65
N CYS A 133 6.39 1.46 -10.96
CA CYS A 133 6.51 0.24 -11.75
C CYS A 133 7.64 0.46 -12.76
N ILE A 134 8.74 -0.27 -12.62
CA ILE A 134 9.94 -0.08 -13.47
C ILE A 134 10.30 -1.43 -14.08
N ASN A 135 10.36 -1.53 -15.40
CA ASN A 135 11.01 -2.62 -16.12
C ASN A 135 11.99 -2.02 -17.17
N ASP A 136 12.55 -2.87 -18.03
CA ASP A 136 13.55 -2.44 -19.03
C ASP A 136 12.96 -1.57 -20.16
N GLU A 137 11.64 -1.65 -20.40
CA GLU A 137 10.95 -0.98 -21.51
C GLU A 137 10.15 0.25 -21.05
N GLU A 138 9.52 0.17 -19.87
CA GLU A 138 8.56 1.10 -19.35
C GLU A 138 8.84 1.46 -17.89
N GLN A 139 8.61 2.74 -17.57
CA GLN A 139 8.65 3.24 -16.21
C GLN A 139 7.40 4.06 -15.96
N ALA A 140 6.73 3.80 -14.85
CA ALA A 140 5.56 4.54 -14.42
C ALA A 140 5.67 4.87 -12.93
N VAL A 141 5.28 6.09 -12.57
CA VAL A 141 5.16 6.56 -11.19
C VAL A 141 3.76 7.09 -10.96
N TYR A 142 3.13 6.61 -9.88
CA TYR A 142 1.79 7.00 -9.44
C TYR A 142 1.90 7.83 -8.16
N LEU A 143 1.39 9.06 -8.18
CA LEU A 143 1.41 9.95 -7.03
C LEU A 143 0.30 11.03 -7.05
N PRO A 144 -0.17 11.48 -5.89
CA PRO A 144 0.03 10.85 -4.58
C PRO A 144 -0.88 9.61 -4.44
N ILE A 145 -0.45 8.61 -3.68
CA ILE A 145 -1.35 7.54 -3.20
C ILE A 145 -1.49 7.64 -1.68
N SER A 146 -2.56 7.10 -1.09
CA SER A 146 -2.72 7.10 0.38
C SER A 146 -2.28 5.78 1.00
N GLY A 147 -3.00 4.71 0.67
CA GLY A 147 -2.69 3.34 1.04
C GLY A 147 -2.58 2.42 -0.16
N PHE A 148 -2.38 1.14 0.12
CA PHE A 148 -2.49 0.05 -0.84
C PHE A 148 -3.63 -0.88 -0.37
N THR A 149 -4.86 -0.38 -0.54
CA THR A 149 -6.11 -1.06 -0.14
C THR A 149 -7.07 -1.19 -1.32
N ALA A 150 -8.09 -2.06 -1.20
CA ALA A 150 -9.08 -2.21 -2.28
C ALA A 150 -9.82 -0.88 -2.57
N ALA A 151 -10.00 -0.03 -1.56
CA ALA A 151 -10.57 1.31 -1.73
C ALA A 151 -9.61 2.27 -2.45
N ASP A 152 -8.32 2.24 -2.10
CA ASP A 152 -7.31 3.08 -2.77
C ASP A 152 -7.12 2.69 -4.24
N LEU A 153 -7.26 1.40 -4.56
CA LEU A 153 -7.21 0.87 -5.92
C LEU A 153 -8.48 1.17 -6.75
N GLY A 154 -9.53 1.71 -6.12
CA GLY A 154 -10.81 2.02 -6.77
C GLY A 154 -11.78 0.84 -6.89
N TYR A 155 -11.46 -0.33 -6.31
CA TYR A 155 -12.34 -1.51 -6.33
C TYR A 155 -13.41 -1.49 -5.22
N GLN A 156 -13.29 -0.56 -4.28
CA GLN A 156 -14.28 -0.32 -3.24
C GLN A 156 -14.58 1.16 -3.13
N ARG A 157 -15.84 1.47 -2.77
CA ARG A 157 -16.25 2.85 -2.52
C ARG A 157 -15.56 3.35 -1.26
N SER A 158 -14.80 4.42 -1.41
CA SER A 158 -14.18 5.16 -0.31
C SER A 158 -15.09 6.33 0.10
N ASP A 159 -15.06 6.70 1.39
CA ASP A 159 -15.67 7.95 1.88
C ASP A 159 -14.87 9.18 1.48
N ALA A 160 -13.66 9.00 0.94
CA ALA A 160 -12.84 10.08 0.39
C ALA A 160 -13.47 10.60 -0.91
N PHE A 161 -13.99 11.83 -0.87
CA PHE A 161 -14.68 12.47 -1.99
C PHE A 161 -13.77 12.79 -3.19
N SER A 162 -12.43 12.76 -3.02
CA SER A 162 -11.47 13.07 -4.09
C SER A 162 -10.13 12.36 -3.84
N ASN A 163 -9.91 11.23 -4.51
CA ASN A 163 -8.61 10.58 -4.63
C ASN A 163 -8.14 10.70 -6.09
N ILE A 164 -7.40 11.78 -6.38
CA ILE A 164 -6.81 11.99 -7.71
C ILE A 164 -5.35 11.54 -7.68
N VAL A 165 -5.02 10.59 -8.55
CA VAL A 165 -3.67 10.06 -8.73
C VAL A 165 -3.17 10.44 -10.11
N ASN A 166 -1.94 10.94 -10.19
CA ASN A 166 -1.26 11.18 -11.46
C ASN A 166 -0.36 10.00 -11.76
N LYS A 167 -0.47 9.45 -12.97
CA LYS A 167 0.53 8.59 -13.59
C LYS A 167 1.50 9.44 -14.38
N ILE A 168 2.78 9.30 -14.10
CA ILE A 168 3.88 9.87 -14.84
C ILE A 168 4.67 8.73 -15.45
N ASP A 169 4.80 8.74 -16.77
CA ASP A 169 5.40 7.68 -17.60
C ASP A 169 6.56 8.22 -18.48
N GLU A 170 6.95 9.47 -18.27
CA GLU A 170 8.03 10.12 -19.00
C GLU A 170 9.37 9.82 -18.32
N ALA A 171 10.31 9.22 -19.06
CA ALA A 171 11.58 8.69 -18.53
C ALA A 171 12.40 9.71 -17.71
N ALA A 172 12.31 11.00 -18.03
CA ALA A 172 13.00 12.07 -17.29
C ALA A 172 12.46 12.28 -15.86
N LEU A 173 11.21 11.89 -15.60
CA LEU A 173 10.49 12.15 -14.35
C LEU A 173 10.23 10.89 -13.52
N THR A 174 10.61 9.70 -14.02
CA THR A 174 10.36 8.41 -13.37
C THR A 174 11.57 7.86 -12.59
N THR A 175 12.74 8.48 -12.73
CA THR A 175 13.96 8.05 -12.04
C THR A 175 13.99 8.57 -10.60
N LEU A 176 13.45 7.78 -9.67
CA LEU A 176 13.57 8.05 -8.22
C LEU A 176 14.81 7.33 -7.67
N THR A 177 15.90 8.08 -7.45
CA THR A 177 17.15 7.62 -6.81
C THR A 177 16.94 7.22 -5.36
#